data_AF-A0A357XR63-F1
#
_entry.id   AF-A0A357XR63-F1
#
_cell.length_a   1.000
_cell.length_b   1.000
_cell.length_c   1.000
_cell.angle_alpha   90.00
_cell.angle_beta   90.00
_cell.angle_gamma   90.00
#
_symmetry.space_group_name_H-M   'P 1'
#
loop_
_entity.id
_entity.type
_entity.pdbx_description
1 polymer ?
#
loop_
_entity_poly.entity_id
_entity_poly.type
_entity_poly.pdbx_seq_one_letter_code
_entity_poly.pdbx_strand_id
1 'polypeptide(L)'
;MEPTYWWDGLDRETLKWINDNAPEGTKVRFSAFSKKTIRLYQRWGDLTVPVAGPGEPAGFYVLQRRPSAEFPHDKELIENAVPVYTKRLFGVPLIEIHRL
;
A
#
# COMPACT_ATOMS: atom_id res chain seq x y z
N MET A 1 19.48 -12.12 -3.48
CA MET A 1 18.70 -12.42 -2.26
C MET A 1 17.91 -11.16 -1.94
N GLU A 2 16.60 -11.17 -2.15
CA GLU A 2 15.79 -10.03 -1.72
C GLU A 2 15.73 -10.04 -0.19
N PRO A 3 16.00 -8.92 0.47
CA PRO A 3 15.99 -8.89 1.92
C PRO A 3 14.55 -9.01 2.44
N THR A 4 14.40 -9.80 3.51
CA THR A 4 13.11 -10.20 4.11
C THR A 4 12.26 -9.02 4.58
N TYR A 5 12.86 -7.84 4.80
CA TYR A 5 12.19 -6.68 5.39
C TYR A 5 11.05 -6.10 4.55
N TRP A 6 10.98 -6.40 3.23
CA TRP A 6 9.87 -5.90 2.40
C TRP A 6 8.53 -6.49 2.85
N TRP A 7 8.51 -7.78 3.21
CA TRP A 7 7.30 -8.50 3.61
C TRP A 7 6.69 -7.97 4.92
N ASP A 8 7.51 -7.32 5.76
CA ASP A 8 7.09 -6.75 7.04
C ASP A 8 6.63 -5.29 6.94
N GLY A 9 6.68 -4.68 5.74
CA GLY A 9 6.36 -3.27 5.57
C GLY A 9 4.88 -2.93 5.78
N LEU A 10 3.96 -3.82 5.39
CA LEU A 10 2.52 -3.61 5.57
C LEU A 10 2.07 -4.13 6.94
N ASP A 11 2.45 -3.36 7.96
CA ASP A 11 2.21 -3.63 9.37
C ASP A 11 0.94 -2.94 9.90
N ARG A 12 0.64 -3.16 11.19
CA ARG A 12 -0.51 -2.55 11.87
C ARG A 12 -0.49 -1.02 11.85
N GLU A 13 0.68 -0.40 11.91
CA GLU A 13 0.81 1.06 11.86
C GLU A 13 0.38 1.59 10.49
N THR A 14 0.86 0.96 9.43
CA THR A 14 0.51 1.32 8.05
C THR A 14 -0.97 1.07 7.77
N LEU A 15 -1.52 -0.06 8.21
CA LEU A 15 -2.95 -0.36 8.07
C LEU A 15 -3.81 0.62 8.87
N LYS A 16 -3.39 0.99 10.08
CA LYS A 16 -4.05 2.02 10.88
C LYS A 16 -4.06 3.36 10.17
N TRP A 17 -2.93 3.78 9.60
CA TRP A 17 -2.87 5.02 8.83
C TRP A 17 -3.89 5.01 7.68
N ILE A 18 -3.99 3.90 6.94
CA ILE A 18 -4.97 3.76 5.85
C ILE A 18 -6.40 3.92 6.38
N ASN A 19 -6.76 3.24 7.47
CA ASN A 19 -8.09 3.31 8.05
C ASN A 19 -8.45 4.71 8.56
N ASP A 20 -7.47 5.43 9.14
CA ASP A 20 -7.71 6.76 9.72
C ASP A 20 -7.76 7.87 8.65
N ASN A 21 -7.08 7.69 7.51
CA ASN A 21 -6.88 8.76 6.53
C ASN A 21 -7.68 8.57 5.23
N ALA A 22 -8.29 7.41 5.00
CA ALA A 22 -9.18 7.21 3.87
C ALA A 22 -10.57 7.79 4.17
N PRO A 23 -11.05 8.82 3.43
CA PRO A 23 -12.39 9.35 3.63
C PRO A 23 -13.46 8.29 3.39
N GLU A 24 -14.63 8.46 4.01
CA GLU A 24 -15.76 7.56 3.82
C GLU A 24 -16.10 7.39 2.33
N GLY A 25 -16.33 6.14 1.91
CA GLY A 25 -16.58 5.79 0.50
C GLY A 25 -15.34 5.71 -0.38
N THR A 26 -14.15 6.06 0.12
CA THR A 26 -12.90 5.93 -0.64
C THR A 26 -12.40 4.49 -0.64
N LYS A 27 -12.00 3.99 -1.81
CA LYS A 27 -11.35 2.70 -1.95
C LYS A 27 -9.83 2.85 -2.02
N VAL A 28 -9.13 1.82 -1.55
CA VAL A 28 -7.67 1.76 -1.59
C VAL A 28 -7.24 0.70 -2.59
N ARG A 29 -6.29 1.04 -3.48
CA ARG A 29 -5.66 0.08 -4.38
C ARG A 29 -4.31 -0.32 -3.80
N PHE A 30 -4.02 -1.61 -3.84
CA PHE A 30 -2.72 -2.16 -3.48
C PHE A 30 -1.98 -2.55 -4.76
N SER A 31 -0.67 -2.30 -4.82
CA SER A 31 0.22 -2.78 -5.88
C SER A 31 0.37 -4.33 -5.81
N ALA A 32 1.59 -4.88 -5.89
CA ALA A 32 1.88 -6.32 -5.96
C ALA A 32 1.65 -7.11 -4.66
N PHE A 33 0.70 -6.68 -3.82
CA PHE A 33 0.34 -7.38 -2.59
C PHE A 33 -0.48 -8.65 -2.88
N SER A 34 -0.26 -9.68 -2.05
CA SER A 34 -1.09 -10.88 -2.08
C SER A 34 -2.54 -10.56 -1.71
N LYS A 35 -3.47 -10.82 -2.63
CA LYS A 35 -4.92 -10.70 -2.37
C LYS A 35 -5.36 -11.52 -1.15
N LYS A 36 -4.70 -12.66 -0.88
CA LYS A 36 -4.99 -13.50 0.29
C LYS A 36 -4.62 -12.77 1.59
N THR A 37 -3.46 -12.12 1.63
CA THR A 37 -3.01 -11.34 2.79
C THR A 37 -3.94 -10.17 3.06
N ILE A 38 -4.32 -9.41 2.02
CA ILE A 38 -5.27 -8.30 2.15
C ILE A 38 -6.63 -8.77 2.70
N ARG A 39 -7.15 -9.90 2.20
CA ARG A 39 -8.39 -10.49 2.73
C ARG A 39 -8.27 -10.93 4.19
N LEU A 40 -7.09 -11.40 4.62
CA LEU A 40 -6.85 -11.73 6.02
C LEU A 40 -6.89 -10.49 6.91
N TYR A 41 -6.24 -9.39 6.51
CA TYR A 41 -6.32 -8.12 7.23
C TYR A 41 -7.76 -7.59 7.34
N GLN A 42 -8.55 -7.70 6.27
CA GLN A 42 -9.97 -7.35 6.32
C GLN A 42 -10.76 -8.27 7.25
N ARG A 43 -10.53 -9.58 7.20
CA ARG A 43 -11.21 -10.56 8.04
C ARG A 43 -10.88 -10.37 9.53
N TRP A 44 -9.66 -9.97 9.86
CA TRP A 44 -9.24 -9.70 11.23
C TRP A 44 -9.63 -8.30 11.73
N GLY A 45 -10.13 -7.43 10.84
CA GLY A 45 -10.49 -6.07 11.18
C GLY A 45 -9.31 -5.09 11.22
N ASP A 46 -8.11 -5.52 10.83
CA ASP A 46 -6.93 -4.65 10.73
C ASP A 46 -7.04 -3.66 9.55
N LEU A 47 -7.73 -4.04 8.47
CA LEU A 47 -8.04 -3.18 7.32
C LEU A 47 -9.54 -3.07 7.15
N THR A 48 -10.12 -1.92 7.45
CA THR A 48 -11.57 -1.69 7.36
C THR A 48 -11.98 -1.00 6.06
N VAL A 49 -11.04 -0.34 5.39
CA VAL A 49 -11.28 0.38 4.14
C VAL A 49 -11.53 -0.60 2.98
N PRO A 50 -12.50 -0.33 2.09
CA PRO A 50 -12.73 -1.17 0.91
C PRO A 50 -11.52 -1.15 -0.04
N VAL A 51 -11.25 -2.30 -0.64
CA VAL A 51 -10.16 -2.46 -1.62
C VAL A 51 -10.73 -2.31 -3.02
N ALA A 52 -10.11 -1.46 -3.84
CA ALA A 52 -10.52 -1.27 -5.22
C ALA A 52 -10.21 -2.51 -6.07
N GLY A 53 -11.22 -2.99 -6.79
CA GLY A 53 -11.06 -4.00 -7.82
C GLY A 53 -10.33 -3.47 -9.07
N PRO A 54 -9.97 -4.35 -10.01
CA PRO A 54 -9.44 -3.93 -11.31
C PRO A 54 -10.40 -2.96 -12.01
N GLY A 55 -9.88 -1.81 -12.46
CA GLY A 55 -10.66 -0.77 -13.14
C GLY A 55 -11.54 0.10 -12.25
N GLU A 56 -11.69 -0.23 -10.95
CA GLU A 56 -12.45 0.61 -10.03
C GLU A 56 -11.62 1.83 -9.60
N PRO A 57 -12.25 3.01 -9.44
CA PRO A 57 -11.57 4.17 -8.90
C PRO A 57 -11.08 3.89 -7.47
N ALA A 58 -9.90 4.39 -7.14
CA ALA A 58 -9.32 4.36 -5.82
C ALA A 58 -8.82 5.76 -5.50
N GLY A 59 -8.96 6.21 -4.25
CA GLY A 59 -8.41 7.51 -3.81
C GLY A 59 -7.00 7.40 -3.25
N PHE A 60 -6.55 6.18 -2.95
CA PHE A 60 -5.20 5.90 -2.49
C PHE A 60 -4.60 4.70 -3.19
N TYR A 61 -3.30 4.75 -3.39
CA TYR A 61 -2.49 3.68 -3.93
C TYR A 61 -1.38 3.31 -2.95
N VAL A 62 -1.40 2.06 -2.48
CA VAL A 62 -0.42 1.50 -1.55
C VAL A 62 0.62 0.73 -2.35
N LEU A 63 1.85 1.25 -2.34
CA LEU A 63 3.01 0.74 -3.05
C LEU A 63 3.97 0.11 -2.06
N GLN A 64 4.47 -1.08 -2.40
CA GLN A 64 5.62 -1.68 -1.71
C GLN A 64 6.85 -1.44 -2.56
N ARG A 65 7.92 -0.90 -1.96
CA ARG A 65 9.19 -0.61 -2.64
C ARG A 65 10.00 -1.89 -2.91
N ARG A 66 9.40 -2.86 -3.61
CA ARG A 66 9.98 -4.16 -3.93
C ARG A 66 10.30 -4.21 -5.43
N PRO A 67 11.57 -4.04 -5.85
CA PRO A 67 11.92 -3.93 -7.26
C PRO A 67 11.50 -5.13 -8.13
N SER A 68 11.49 -6.36 -7.59
CA SER A 68 11.05 -7.54 -8.35
C SER A 68 9.52 -7.64 -8.54
N ALA A 69 8.75 -6.78 -7.91
CA ALA A 69 7.29 -6.76 -7.95
C ALA A 69 6.74 -5.41 -8.42
N GLU A 70 7.60 -4.53 -8.90
CA GLU A 70 7.25 -3.17 -9.29
C GLU A 70 6.69 -3.15 -10.72
N PHE A 71 5.49 -2.61 -10.88
CA PHE A 71 4.86 -2.41 -12.18
C PHE A 71 5.25 -1.06 -12.80
N PRO A 72 5.09 -0.85 -14.13
CA PRO A 72 5.42 0.42 -14.77
C PRO A 72 4.75 1.66 -14.14
N HIS A 73 3.50 1.53 -13.68
CA HIS A 73 2.78 2.63 -13.01
C HIS A 73 3.27 2.87 -11.57
N ASP A 74 3.87 1.87 -10.93
CA ASP A 74 4.53 2.08 -9.63
C ASP A 74 5.74 3.00 -9.80
N LYS A 75 6.53 2.78 -10.87
CA LYS A 75 7.67 3.65 -11.22
C LYS A 75 7.25 5.09 -11.47
N GLU A 76 6.18 5.27 -12.23
CA GLU A 76 5.66 6.60 -12.54
C GLU A 76 5.28 7.36 -11.25
N LEU A 77 4.61 6.71 -10.30
CA LEU A 77 4.30 7.29 -9.00
C LEU A 77 5.57 7.58 -8.18
N ILE A 78 6.52 6.65 -8.17
CA ILE A 78 7.79 6.80 -7.45
C ILE A 78 8.60 8.01 -7.95
N GLU A 79 8.59 8.25 -9.26
CA GLU A 79 9.41 9.27 -9.91
C GLU A 79 8.73 10.64 -9.90
N ASN A 80 7.39 10.69 -9.98
CA ASN A 80 6.64 11.92 -10.27
C ASN A 80 5.67 12.35 -9.16
N ALA A 81 5.42 11.52 -8.14
CA ALA A 81 4.49 11.83 -7.06
C ALA A 81 5.19 11.91 -5.70
N VAL A 82 4.63 12.76 -4.82
CA VAL A 82 5.04 12.83 -3.42
C VAL A 82 4.09 11.94 -2.60
N PRO A 83 4.60 10.91 -1.91
CA PRO A 83 3.76 10.06 -1.09
C PRO A 83 3.19 10.84 0.10
N VAL A 84 1.93 10.59 0.41
CA VAL A 84 1.25 11.14 1.61
C VAL A 84 1.62 10.38 2.89
N TYR A 85 2.18 9.19 2.75
CA TYR A 85 2.75 8.40 3.83
C TYR A 85 3.92 7.57 3.33
N THR A 86 4.97 7.45 4.13
CA THR A 86 6.12 6.58 3.84
C THR A 86 6.55 5.84 5.10
N LYS A 87 6.46 4.52 5.08
CA LYS A 87 7.11 3.68 6.09
C LYS A 87 8.57 3.50 5.72
N ARG A 88 9.49 3.74 6.66
CA ARG A 88 10.92 3.53 6.45
C ARG A 88 11.50 2.56 7.47
N LEU A 89 12.54 1.84 7.06
CA LEU A 89 13.40 1.06 7.94
C LEU A 89 14.85 1.43 7.63
N PHE A 90 15.59 1.89 8.65
CA PHE A 90 16.97 2.39 8.49
C PHE A 90 17.14 3.42 7.35
N GLY A 91 16.14 4.30 7.18
CA GLY A 91 16.12 5.33 6.12
C GLY A 91 15.61 4.85 4.75
N VAL A 92 15.50 3.53 4.52
CA VAL A 92 15.02 2.95 3.27
C VAL A 92 13.49 2.92 3.24
N PRO A 93 12.82 3.46 2.20
CA PRO A 93 11.37 3.41 2.10
C PRO A 93 10.90 1.98 1.81
N LEU A 94 9.95 1.46 2.59
CA LEU A 94 9.37 0.12 2.48
C LEU A 94 7.98 0.14 1.85
N ILE A 95 7.14 1.03 2.36
CA ILE A 95 5.78 1.28 1.88
C ILE A 95 5.65 2.76 1.59
N GLU A 96 5.01 3.06 0.47
CA GLU A 96 4.54 4.39 0.13
C GLU A 96 3.04 4.35 -0.11
N ILE A 97 2.35 5.39 0.35
CA ILE A 97 0.94 5.59 0.01
C ILE A 97 0.86 6.90 -0.76
N HIS A 98 0.28 6.81 -1.95
CA HIS A 98 0.06 7.93 -2.85
C HIS A 98 -1.44 8.24 -2.92
N ARG A 99 -1.79 9.52 -3.06
CA ARG A 99 -3.16 9.93 -3.36
C ARG A 99 -3.36 9.88 -4.88
N LEU A 100 -4.49 9.34 -5.32
CA LEU A 100 -4.88 9.26 -6.74
C LEU A 100 -5.98 10.28 -7.07
#